data_AF-A0A949B5Q8-F1
#
_entry.id   AF-A0A949B5Q8-F1
#
_cell.length_a   1.000
_cell.length_b   1.000
_cell.length_c   1.000
_cell.angle_alpha   90.00
_cell.angle_beta   90.00
_cell.angle_gamma   90.00
#
_symmetry.space_group_name_H-M   'P 1'
#
loop_
_entity.id
_entity.type
_entity.pdbx_description
1 polymer ?
#
loop_
_entity_poly.entity_id
_entity_poly.type
_entity_poly.pdbx_seq_one_letter_code
_entity_poly.pdbx_strand_id
1 'polypeptide(L)'
;MDTDDLTEMAYESIIIANEITDFLKRDIGVRSKDYKDENAYLNGILKFVQKIRNNPKAYLDSWNLWEELDLSFFKKGIEFLEKHILKIIETPIDKRGNNFHY
;
A
#
# COMPACT_ATOMS: atom_id res chain seq x y z
N MET A 1 -5.75 -4.58 -13.70
CA MET A 1 -4.92 -3.43 -14.09
C MET A 1 -3.47 -3.74 -13.77
N ASP A 2 -2.52 -2.97 -14.28
CA ASP A 2 -1.12 -3.02 -13.84
C ASP A 2 -0.80 -1.84 -12.93
N THR A 3 0.37 -1.83 -12.29
CA THR A 3 0.83 -0.67 -11.51
C THR A 3 1.06 0.56 -12.38
N ASP A 4 1.32 0.37 -13.68
CA ASP A 4 1.47 1.46 -14.67
C ASP A 4 0.15 2.20 -14.96
N ASP A 5 -0.99 1.57 -14.62
CA ASP A 5 -2.32 2.19 -14.76
C ASP A 5 -2.68 3.11 -13.59
N LEU A 6 -1.87 3.13 -12.53
CA LEU A 6 -2.09 3.97 -11.35
C LEU A 6 -1.78 5.42 -11.65
N THR A 7 -2.50 6.35 -11.03
CA THR A 7 -2.08 7.74 -10.98
C THR A 7 -0.88 7.91 -10.05
N GLU A 8 -0.17 9.03 -10.17
CA GLU A 8 0.97 9.41 -9.33
C GLU A 8 0.70 9.19 -7.84
N MET A 9 -0.40 9.71 -7.30
CA MET A 9 -0.73 9.55 -5.88
C MET A 9 -0.96 8.08 -5.49
N ALA A 10 -1.59 7.28 -6.36
CA ALA A 10 -1.84 5.87 -6.09
C ALA A 10 -0.55 5.05 -6.16
N TYR A 11 0.34 5.34 -7.10
CA TYR A 11 1.66 4.72 -7.20
C TYR A 11 2.56 5.09 -6.01
N GLU A 12 2.44 6.31 -5.48
CA GLU A 12 3.13 6.72 -4.25
C GLU A 12 2.83 5.78 -3.06
N SER A 13 1.65 5.12 -3.04
CA SER A 13 1.35 4.08 -2.03
C SER A 13 2.30 2.88 -2.11
N ILE A 14 2.78 2.53 -3.31
CA ILE A 14 3.74 1.46 -3.54
C ILE A 14 5.14 1.91 -3.10
N ILE A 15 5.49 3.17 -3.32
CA ILE A 15 6.76 3.77 -2.86
C ILE A 15 6.82 3.77 -1.33
N ILE A 16 5.78 4.30 -0.68
CA ILE A 16 5.65 4.29 0.79
C ILE A 16 5.73 2.86 1.33
N ALA A 17 5.06 1.90 0.67
CA ALA A 17 5.14 0.50 1.07
C ALA A 17 6.58 -0.05 1.03
N ASN A 18 7.39 0.35 0.04
CA ASN A 18 8.80 -0.02 -0.09
C ASN A 18 9.65 0.53 1.06
N GLU A 19 9.39 1.75 1.51
CA GLU A 19 10.08 2.36 2.65
C GLU A 19 9.81 1.61 3.96
N ILE A 20 8.65 0.95 4.06
CA ILE A 20 8.31 0.10 5.20
C ILE A 20 9.02 -1.25 5.07
N THR A 21 8.77 -1.97 3.98
CA THR A 21 9.44 -3.23 3.62
C THR A 21 9.28 -3.54 2.12
N ASP A 22 10.29 -4.13 1.50
CA ASP A 22 10.19 -4.62 0.11
C ASP A 22 9.07 -5.67 -0.09
N PHE A 23 8.79 -6.47 0.93
CA PHE A 23 7.69 -7.45 0.92
C PHE A 23 6.33 -6.78 0.81
N LEU A 24 6.10 -5.70 1.56
CA LEU A 24 4.85 -4.94 1.50
C LEU A 24 4.66 -4.27 0.14
N LYS A 25 5.72 -3.72 -0.45
CA LYS A 25 5.69 -3.23 -1.85
C LYS A 25 5.22 -4.34 -2.78
N ARG A 26 5.80 -5.55 -2.68
CA ARG A 26 5.47 -6.67 -3.55
C ARG A 26 4.02 -7.11 -3.37
N ASP A 27 3.56 -7.24 -2.13
CA ASP A 27 2.20 -7.63 -1.81
C ASP A 27 1.16 -6.63 -2.31
N ILE A 28 1.44 -5.33 -2.20
CA ILE A 28 0.55 -4.27 -2.68
C ILE A 28 0.59 -4.18 -4.20
N GLY A 29 1.78 -4.18 -4.81
CA GLY A 29 1.95 -4.09 -6.26
C GLY A 29 1.32 -5.27 -6.99
N VAL A 30 1.54 -6.51 -6.55
CA VAL A 30 1.00 -7.70 -7.24
C VAL A 30 -0.53 -7.76 -7.20
N ARG A 31 -1.16 -7.09 -6.23
CA ARG A 31 -2.62 -7.03 -6.10
C ARG A 31 -3.27 -6.14 -7.14
N SER A 32 -2.55 -5.23 -7.81
CA SER A 32 -3.12 -4.38 -8.86
C SER A 32 -3.84 -5.21 -9.93
N LYS A 33 -3.26 -6.36 -10.30
CA LYS A 33 -3.84 -7.29 -11.28
C LYS A 33 -5.19 -7.87 -10.87
N ASP A 34 -5.48 -7.93 -9.57
CA ASP A 34 -6.72 -8.50 -9.02
C ASP A 34 -7.90 -7.52 -9.13
N TYR A 35 -7.65 -6.26 -9.50
CA TYR A 35 -8.66 -5.21 -9.59
C TYR A 35 -8.80 -4.64 -11.00
N LYS A 36 -10.02 -4.21 -11.29
CA LYS A 36 -10.39 -3.65 -12.59
C LYS A 36 -9.95 -2.20 -12.79
N ASP A 37 -9.91 -1.41 -11.71
CA ASP A 37 -9.66 0.01 -11.73
C ASP A 37 -8.97 0.45 -10.42
N GLU A 38 -8.36 1.64 -10.45
CA GLU A 38 -7.59 2.18 -9.32
C GLU A 38 -8.44 2.30 -8.04
N ASN A 39 -9.70 2.70 -8.13
CA ASN A 39 -10.55 2.84 -6.95
C ASN A 39 -10.80 1.48 -6.29
N ALA A 40 -11.08 0.44 -7.09
CA ALA A 40 -11.22 -0.91 -6.59
C ALA A 40 -9.91 -1.41 -5.95
N TYR A 41 -8.77 -1.11 -6.59
CA TYR A 41 -7.45 -1.42 -6.05
C TYR A 41 -7.18 -0.73 -4.71
N LEU A 42 -7.35 0.60 -4.62
CA LEU A 42 -7.14 1.39 -3.40
C LEU A 42 -8.01 0.88 -2.25
N ASN A 43 -9.28 0.59 -2.51
CA ASN A 43 -10.18 -0.01 -1.50
C ASN A 43 -9.72 -1.41 -1.07
N GLY A 44 -9.20 -2.20 -2.00
CA GLY A 44 -8.64 -3.52 -1.75
C GLY A 44 -7.40 -3.49 -0.86
N ILE A 45 -6.43 -2.63 -1.21
CA ILE A 45 -5.20 -2.48 -0.43
C ILE A 45 -5.47 -1.80 0.92
N LEU A 46 -6.44 -0.89 1.02
CA LEU A 46 -6.84 -0.32 2.30
C LEU A 46 -7.27 -1.41 3.30
N LYS A 47 -8.13 -2.33 2.87
CA LYS A 47 -8.56 -3.47 3.70
C LYS A 47 -7.39 -4.36 4.10
N PHE A 48 -6.44 -4.57 3.18
CA PHE A 48 -5.23 -5.35 3.45
C PHE A 48 -4.33 -4.66 4.48
N VAL A 49 -4.07 -3.37 4.32
CA VAL A 49 -3.27 -2.54 5.25
C VAL A 49 -3.93 -2.50 6.63
N GLN A 50 -5.26 -2.36 6.71
CA GLN A 50 -6.01 -2.42 7.97
C GLN A 50 -5.89 -3.79 8.66
N LYS A 51 -5.90 -4.88 7.90
CA LYS A 51 -5.66 -6.23 8.44
C LYS A 51 -4.25 -6.32 9.05
N ILE A 52 -3.24 -5.78 8.38
CA ILE A 52 -1.87 -5.72 8.90
C ILE A 52 -1.82 -4.86 10.16
N ARG A 53 -2.45 -3.68 10.16
CA ARG A 53 -2.49 -2.78 11.33
C ARG A 53 -3.09 -3.45 12.56
N ASN A 54 -4.15 -4.24 12.37
CA ASN A 54 -4.81 -4.95 13.46
C ASN A 54 -3.96 -6.09 14.04
N ASN A 55 -3.10 -6.72 13.23
CA ASN A 55 -2.19 -7.76 13.69
C ASN A 55 -0.83 -7.71 12.96
N PRO A 56 0.02 -6.72 13.30
CA PRO A 56 1.29 -6.52 12.57
C PRO A 56 2.27 -7.66 12.84
N LYS A 57 2.19 -8.29 14.02
CA LYS A 57 3.03 -9.44 14.36
C LYS A 57 2.80 -10.60 13.41
N ALA A 58 1.54 -10.95 13.14
CA ALA A 58 1.21 -12.06 12.24
C ALA A 58 1.71 -11.81 10.81
N TYR A 59 1.66 -10.56 10.35
CA TYR A 59 2.23 -10.22 9.04
C TYR A 59 3.75 -10.38 9.01
N LEU A 60 4.45 -9.81 10.00
CA LEU A 60 5.90 -9.93 10.09
C LEU A 60 6.35 -11.38 10.24
N ASP A 61 5.66 -12.17 11.06
CA ASP A 61 5.92 -13.60 11.26
C ASP A 61 5.73 -14.40 9.96
N SER A 62 4.68 -14.11 9.18
CA SER A 62 4.45 -14.78 7.88
C SER A 62 5.57 -14.58 6.86
N TRP A 63 6.36 -13.52 7.03
CA TRP A 63 7.51 -13.20 6.20
C TRP A 63 8.86 -13.48 6.90
N ASN A 64 8.86 -14.06 8.11
CA ASN A 64 10.04 -14.24 8.98
C ASN A 64 10.78 -12.93 9.30
N LEU A 65 10.07 -11.81 9.31
CA LEU A 65 10.61 -10.46 9.55
C LEU A 65 10.52 -10.00 11.00
N TRP A 66 9.95 -10.82 11.88
CA TRP A 66 9.68 -10.45 13.27
C TRP A 66 10.93 -10.01 14.04
N GLU A 67 12.08 -10.61 13.75
CA GLU A 67 13.35 -10.29 14.41
C GLU A 67 14.18 -9.24 13.65
N GLU A 68 13.85 -8.97 12.38
CA GLU A 68 14.63 -8.10 11.50
C GLU A 68 14.13 -6.65 11.49
N LEU A 69 12.85 -6.43 11.80
CA LEU A 69 12.20 -5.12 11.73
C LEU A 69 11.80 -4.58 13.10
N ASP A 70 12.06 -3.29 13.29
CA ASP A 70 11.52 -2.55 14.42
C ASP A 70 9.99 -2.47 14.32
N LEU A 71 9.29 -3.11 15.27
CA LEU A 71 7.83 -3.16 15.30
C LEU A 71 7.17 -1.78 15.43
N SER A 72 7.80 -0.84 16.12
CA SER A 72 7.31 0.53 16.28
C SER A 72 7.42 1.29 14.95
N PHE A 73 8.55 1.16 14.26
CA PHE A 73 8.74 1.70 12.91
C PHE A 73 7.70 1.11 11.95
N PHE A 74 7.56 -0.22 11.91
CA PHE A 74 6.60 -0.90 11.04
C PHE A 74 5.17 -0.43 11.27
N LYS A 75 4.72 -0.37 12.54
CA LYS A 75 3.37 0.11 12.88
C LYS A 75 3.13 1.55 12.41
N LYS A 76 4.09 2.45 12.65
CA LYS A 76 3.97 3.85 12.21
C LYS A 76 3.91 3.96 10.69
N GLY A 77 4.72 3.16 9.99
CA GLY A 77 4.69 3.07 8.53
C GLY A 77 3.33 2.62 8.00
N ILE A 78 2.78 1.55 8.58
CA ILE A 78 1.44 1.04 8.21
C ILE A 78 0.34 2.08 8.47
N GLU A 79 0.39 2.81 9.59
CA GLU A 79 -0.57 3.88 9.87
C GLU A 79 -0.44 5.06 8.92
N PHE A 80 0.79 5.40 8.52
CA PHE A 80 1.04 6.45 7.53
C PHE A 80 0.50 6.03 6.15
N LEU A 81 0.79 4.81 5.71
CA LEU A 81 0.28 4.24 4.47
C LEU A 81 -1.25 4.18 4.44
N GLU A 82 -1.90 3.77 5.54
CA GLU A 82 -3.36 3.75 5.64
C GLU A 82 -3.95 5.15 5.44
N LYS A 83 -3.40 6.16 6.11
CA LYS A 83 -3.86 7.56 5.98
C LYS A 83 -3.65 8.09 4.58
N HIS A 84 -2.53 7.75 3.94
CA HIS A 84 -2.26 8.11 2.55
C HIS A 84 -3.31 7.52 1.62
N ILE A 85 -3.59 6.23 1.71
CA ILE A 85 -4.60 5.55 0.89
C ILE A 85 -5.98 6.17 1.08
N LEU A 86 -6.38 6.45 2.32
CA LEU A 86 -7.66 7.12 2.62
C LEU A 86 -7.76 8.48 1.94
N LYS A 87 -6.71 9.30 2.01
CA LYS A 87 -6.65 10.61 1.35
C LYS A 87 -6.82 10.48 -0.18
N ILE A 88 -6.22 9.46 -0.80
CA ILE A 88 -6.36 9.24 -2.24
C ILE A 88 -7.81 8.88 -2.58
N ILE A 89 -8.42 7.96 -1.82
CA ILE A 89 -9.81 7.55 -2.04
C ILE A 89 -10.77 8.75 -1.96
N GLU A 90 -10.53 9.67 -1.02
CA GLU A 90 -11.30 10.92 -0.89
C GLU A 90 -11.01 11.93 -2.02
N THR A 91 -9.85 11.84 -2.66
CA THR A 91 -9.47 12.70 -3.79
C THR A 91 -10.14 12.20 -5.07
N PRO A 92 -10.85 13.05 -5.84
CA PRO A 92 -11.37 12.69 -7.17
C PRO A 92 -10.27 12.24 -8.13
N ILE A 93 -10.55 11.24 -8.99
CA ILE A 93 -9.57 10.61 -9.88
C ILE A 93 -8.83 11.63 -10.77
N ASP A 94 -9.53 12.67 -11.23
CA ASP A 94 -9.01 13.76 -12.06
C ASP A 94 -7.98 14.66 -11.34
N LYS A 95 -7.88 14.54 -10.02
CA LYS A 95 -6.96 15.31 -9.17
C LYS A 95 -5.81 14.49 -8.59
N ARG A 96 -5.70 13.20 -8.94
CA ARG A 96 -4.70 12.29 -8.35
C ARG A 96 -3.35 12.25 -9.06
N GLY A 97 -3.13 13.17 -9.99
CA GLY A 97 -1.95 13.21 -10.86
C GLY A 97 -2.10 12.34 -12.10
N ASN A 98 -1.04 12.28 -12.91
CA ASN A 98 -1.00 11.50 -14.14
C ASN A 98 -0.32 10.13 -13.92
N ASN A 99 -0.37 9.24 -14.91
CA ASN A 99 0.16 7.88 -14.82
C ASN A 99 1.65 7.75 -15.26
N PHE A 100 2.42 8.84 -15.25
CA PHE A 100 3.81 8.82 -15.73
C PHE A 100 4.77 8.41 -14.60
N HIS A 101 4.99 7.12 -14.42
CA HIS A 101 5.99 6.58 -13.48
C HIS A 101 7.28 6.26 -14.24
N TYR A 102 8.41 6.82 -13.82
CA TYR A 102 9.73 6.66 -14.47
C TYR A 102 10.70 5.85 -13.60
#